data_AF-A0A1H8QUU0-F1
#
_entry.id   AF-A0A1H8QUU0-F1
#
_cell.length_a   1.000
_cell.length_b   1.000
_cell.length_c   1.000
_cell.angle_alpha   90.00
_cell.angle_beta   90.00
_cell.angle_gamma   90.00
#
_symmetry.space_group_name_H-M   'P 1'
#
loop_
_entity.id
_entity.type
_entity.pdbx_description
1 polymer ?
#
loop_
_entity_poly.entity_id
_entity_poly.type
_entity_poly.pdbx_seq_one_letter_code
_entity_poly.pdbx_strand_id
1 'polypeptide(L)'
;MLNYLIDTDIAAGGAELEALQLALIEGKVRQQPKRAALPAQFPRTQIHHERKNSFCRCGCALKRIGEDAGEKLGYTPSVCTVERYIREKLA
;
A
#
# COMPACT_ATOMS: atom_id res chain seq x y z
N MET A 1 21.74 48.41 -5.26
CA MET A 1 22.69 47.58 -4.49
C MET A 1 21.98 46.59 -3.58
N LEU A 2 21.02 47.02 -2.75
CA LEU A 2 20.32 46.11 -1.80
C LEU A 2 19.57 44.94 -2.47
N ASN A 3 18.83 45.20 -3.55
CA ASN A 3 18.06 44.15 -4.21
C ASN A 3 18.94 43.01 -4.74
N TYR A 4 20.13 43.34 -5.26
CA TYR A 4 21.08 42.33 -5.75
C TYR A 4 21.65 41.46 -4.61
N LEU A 5 21.85 42.04 -3.42
CA LEU A 5 22.25 41.28 -2.22
C LEU A 5 21.14 40.32 -1.78
N ILE A 6 19.90 40.81 -1.79
CA ILE A 6 18.73 40.01 -1.43
C ILE A 6 18.53 38.86 -2.44
N ASP A 7 18.67 39.14 -3.73
CA ASP A 7 18.55 38.13 -4.79
C ASP A 7 19.64 37.05 -4.68
N THR A 8 20.85 37.42 -4.26
CA THR A 8 21.96 36.48 -4.05
C THR A 8 21.75 35.61 -2.82
N ASP A 9 21.28 36.17 -1.70
CA ASP A 9 20.95 35.40 -0.50
C ASP A 9 19.79 34.41 -0.75
N ILE A 10 18.76 34.84 -1.48
CA ILE A 10 17.63 33.97 -1.87
C ILE A 10 18.10 32.84 -2.79
N ALA A 11 18.96 33.15 -3.77
CA ALA A 11 19.51 32.14 -4.68
C ALA A 11 20.39 31.13 -3.94
N ALA A 12 21.21 31.58 -2.99
CA ALA A 12 22.04 30.71 -2.16
C ALA A 12 21.19 29.73 -1.33
N GLY A 13 20.16 30.23 -0.64
CA GLY A 13 19.24 29.38 0.13
C GLY A 13 18.47 28.38 -0.73
N GLY A 14 18.08 28.78 -1.94
CA GLY A 14 17.44 27.88 -2.91
C GLY A 14 18.34 26.71 -3.32
N ALA A 15 19.61 26.99 -3.61
CA ALA A 15 20.59 25.98 -3.98
C ALA A 15 20.87 24.97 -2.85
N GLU A 16 20.94 25.43 -1.60
CA GLU A 16 21.09 24.55 -0.43
C GLU A 16 19.89 23.60 -0.26
N LEU A 17 18.66 24.10 -0.42
CA LEU A 17 17.45 23.28 -0.35
C LEU A 17 17.39 22.24 -1.47
N GLU A 18 17.76 22.62 -2.69
CA GLU A 18 17.78 21.72 -3.83
C GLU A 18 18.83 20.60 -3.66
N ALA A 19 20.01 20.94 -3.14
CA ALA A 19 21.04 19.94 -2.79
C ALA A 19 20.55 18.94 -1.73
N LEU A 20 19.83 19.41 -0.69
CA LEU A 20 19.23 18.53 0.31
C LEU A 20 18.14 17.61 -0.28
N GLN A 21 17.34 18.11 -1.21
CA GLN A 21 16.33 17.30 -1.89
C GLN A 21 16.96 16.22 -2.77
N LEU A 22 18.00 16.55 -3.54
CA LEU A 22 18.74 15.59 -4.36
C LEU A 22 19.38 14.50 -3.50
N ALA A 23 20.00 14.86 -2.38
CA ALA A 23 20.54 13.90 -1.41
C ALA A 23 19.46 12.95 -0.84
N LEU A 24 18.23 13.46 -0.64
CA LEU A 24 17.09 12.67 -0.18
C LEU A 24 16.56 11.69 -1.24
N ILE A 25 16.72 12.04 -2.52
CA ILE A 25 16.33 11.20 -3.67
C ILE A 25 17.39 10.12 -3.90
N GLU A 26 18.68 10.48 -3.87
CA GLU A 26 19.81 9.55 -4.01
C GLU A 26 19.91 8.56 -2.85
N GLY A 27 19.56 8.99 -1.62
CA GLY A 27 19.54 8.14 -0.42
C GLY A 27 18.36 7.16 -0.33
N LYS A 28 17.36 7.23 -1.24
CA LYS A 28 16.25 6.27 -1.25
C LYS A 28 16.66 4.95 -1.87
N VAL A 29 17.35 4.12 -1.10
CA VAL A 29 17.36 2.66 -1.32
C VAL A 29 15.91 2.21 -1.51
N ARG A 30 15.62 1.42 -2.55
CA ARG A 30 14.28 0.89 -2.83
C ARG A 30 13.66 0.33 -1.56
N GLN A 31 12.73 1.09 -0.97
CA GLN A 31 12.04 0.67 0.24
C GLN A 31 11.13 -0.50 -0.15
N GLN A 32 11.29 -1.62 0.54
CA GLN A 32 10.36 -2.74 0.42
C GLN A 32 8.92 -2.23 0.63
N PRO A 33 7.93 -2.82 -0.06
CA PRO A 33 6.55 -2.36 -0.02
C PRO A 33 6.06 -2.19 1.42
N LYS A 34 5.73 -0.95 1.78
CA LYS A 34 5.44 -0.46 3.14
C LYS A 34 4.19 -1.04 3.81
N ARG A 35 3.48 -1.99 3.20
CA ARG A 35 2.26 -2.55 3.79
C ARG A 35 2.65 -3.58 4.85
N ALA A 36 2.90 -3.08 6.05
CA ALA A 36 2.95 -3.93 7.24
C ALA A 36 1.62 -4.68 7.38
N ALA A 37 1.68 -5.97 7.70
CA ALA A 37 0.49 -6.74 8.00
C ALA A 37 -0.26 -6.14 9.19
N LEU A 38 -1.58 -6.32 9.24
CA LEU A 38 -2.36 -5.87 10.39
C LEU A 38 -1.96 -6.68 11.63
N PRO A 39 -1.83 -6.03 12.81
CA PRO A 39 -1.43 -6.70 14.05
C PRO A 39 -2.23 -7.98 14.34
N ALA A 40 -1.54 -9.00 14.85
CA ALA A 40 -2.15 -10.28 15.20
C ALA A 40 -3.19 -10.17 16.33
N GLN A 41 -3.07 -9.15 17.18
CA GLN A 41 -3.92 -8.91 18.34
C GLN A 41 -5.36 -8.49 18.00
N PHE A 42 -5.62 -7.99 16.79
CA PHE A 42 -6.98 -7.60 16.43
C PHE A 42 -7.82 -8.85 16.09
N PRO A 43 -9.04 -8.95 16.63
CA PRO A 43 -9.94 -10.06 16.32
C PRO A 43 -10.23 -10.10 14.82
N ARG A 44 -10.07 -11.29 14.22
CA ARG A 44 -10.26 -11.51 12.78
C ARG A 44 -11.61 -12.19 12.50
N THR A 45 -12.39 -11.60 11.63
CA THR A 45 -13.64 -12.17 11.09
C THR A 45 -13.41 -12.62 9.66
N GLN A 46 -13.68 -13.90 9.35
CA GLN A 46 -13.52 -14.43 7.99
C GLN A 46 -14.78 -14.22 7.17
N ILE A 47 -14.63 -13.67 5.95
CA ILE A 47 -15.71 -13.47 4.99
C ILE A 47 -15.32 -14.23 3.72
N HIS A 48 -16.00 -15.35 3.48
CA HIS A 48 -15.77 -16.20 2.31
C HIS A 48 -16.61 -15.71 1.14
N HIS A 49 -15.95 -15.47 0.01
CA HIS A 49 -16.59 -15.08 -1.24
C HIS A 49 -16.56 -16.23 -2.24
N GLU A 50 -17.73 -16.82 -2.47
CA GLU A 50 -17.90 -17.84 -3.49
C GLU A 50 -17.94 -17.21 -4.89
N ARG A 51 -17.33 -17.90 -5.86
CA ARG A 51 -17.36 -17.49 -7.27
C ARG A 51 -18.68 -17.95 -7.89
N LYS A 52 -19.35 -17.05 -8.62
CA LYS A 52 -20.61 -17.36 -9.32
C LYS A 52 -20.49 -18.40 -10.44
N ASN A 53 -19.31 -18.59 -11.02
CA ASN A 53 -19.09 -19.55 -12.12
C ASN A 53 -17.73 -20.25 -11.96
N SER A 54 -17.76 -21.56 -11.75
CA SER A 54 -16.59 -22.44 -11.63
C SER A 54 -16.13 -23.03 -12.98
N PHE A 55 -16.73 -22.60 -14.09
CA PHE A 55 -16.40 -23.10 -15.43
C PHE A 55 -15.70 -22.03 -16.27
N CYS A 56 -14.70 -22.48 -17.03
CA CYS A 56 -14.08 -21.66 -18.06
C CYS A 56 -15.09 -21.40 -19.20
N ARG A 57 -14.86 -20.34 -19.97
CA ARG A 57 -15.66 -20.00 -21.15
C ARG A 57 -15.63 -21.09 -22.24
N CYS A 58 -14.67 -22.02 -22.16
CA CYS A 58 -14.61 -23.23 -23.00
C CYS A 58 -15.37 -24.45 -22.43
N GLY A 59 -16.05 -24.33 -21.29
CA GLY A 59 -16.85 -25.41 -20.68
C GLY A 59 -16.11 -26.36 -19.74
N CYS A 60 -14.80 -26.18 -19.56
CA CYS A 60 -14.02 -26.98 -18.61
C CYS A 60 -14.23 -26.51 -17.16
N ALA A 61 -14.24 -27.45 -16.21
CA ALA A 61 -14.24 -27.13 -14.78
C ALA A 61 -12.88 -26.53 -14.36
N LEU A 62 -12.90 -25.37 -13.71
CA LEU A 62 -11.70 -24.70 -13.22
C LEU A 62 -11.17 -25.43 -11.98
N LYS A 63 -9.84 -25.58 -11.89
CA LYS A 63 -9.20 -26.23 -10.74
C LYS A 63 -8.84 -25.20 -9.69
N ARG A 64 -8.90 -25.61 -8.42
CA ARG A 64 -8.44 -24.78 -7.29
C ARG A 64 -6.92 -24.68 -7.30
N ILE A 65 -6.40 -23.47 -7.46
CA ILE A 65 -4.95 -23.19 -7.53
C ILE A 65 -4.46 -22.46 -6.27
N GLY A 66 -5.36 -21.80 -5.54
CA GLY A 66 -5.03 -21.21 -4.24
C GLY A 66 -6.16 -20.35 -3.70
N GLU A 67 -5.83 -19.54 -2.71
CA GLU A 67 -6.73 -18.57 -2.08
C GLU A 67 -6.13 -17.17 -2.20
N ASP A 68 -6.97 -16.21 -2.56
CA ASP A 68 -6.66 -14.79 -2.53
C ASP A 68 -7.31 -14.18 -1.30
N ALA A 69 -6.52 -13.66 -0.37
CA ALA A 69 -6.99 -13.15 0.91
C ALA A 69 -6.64 -11.66 1.06
N GLY A 70 -7.65 -10.82 1.27
CA GLY A 70 -7.49 -9.40 1.58
C GLY A 70 -7.96 -9.08 3.00
N GLU A 71 -7.17 -8.32 3.76
CA GLU A 71 -7.55 -7.85 5.10
C GLU A 71 -8.00 -6.38 5.08
N LYS A 72 -9.04 -6.05 5.84
CA LYS A 72 -9.56 -4.70 6.04
C LYS A 72 -9.70 -4.41 7.53
N LEU A 73 -9.12 -3.32 8.00
CA LEU A 73 -9.28 -2.86 9.38
C LEU A 73 -10.64 -2.16 9.53
N GLY A 74 -11.49 -2.72 10.38
CA GLY A 74 -12.72 -2.11 10.86
C GLY A 74 -12.46 -1.27 12.09
N TYR A 75 -13.05 -0.08 12.14
CA TYR A 75 -13.02 0.80 13.29
C TYR A 75 -14.45 1.10 13.72
N THR A 76 -14.81 0.64 14.92
CA THR A 76 -16.02 1.06 15.63
C THR A 76 -15.55 1.76 16.90
N PRO A 77 -16.14 2.89 17.32
CA PRO A 77 -15.72 3.56 18.54
C PRO A 77 -15.65 2.53 19.69
N SER A 78 -14.46 2.35 20.27
CA SER A 78 -14.08 1.36 21.33
C SER A 78 -13.49 0.02 20.86
N VAL A 79 -13.61 -0.40 19.59
CA VAL A 79 -13.10 -1.71 19.12
C VAL A 79 -12.54 -1.64 17.70
N CYS A 80 -11.34 -2.18 17.51
CA CYS A 80 -10.76 -2.43 16.19
C CYS A 80 -10.89 -3.91 15.84
N THR A 81 -11.42 -4.21 14.65
CA THR A 81 -11.58 -5.58 14.13
C THR A 81 -10.90 -5.69 12.78
N VAL A 82 -10.55 -6.91 12.35
CA VAL A 82 -10.00 -7.16 11.02
C VAL A 82 -10.93 -8.08 10.26
N GLU A 83 -11.47 -7.60 9.15
CA GLU A 83 -12.25 -8.40 8.21
C GLU A 83 -11.29 -9.04 7.20
N ARG A 84 -11.22 -10.37 7.19
CA ARG A 84 -10.41 -11.15 6.24
C ARG A 84 -11.31 -11.70 5.15
N TYR A 85 -11.23 -11.11 3.97
CA TYR A 85 -11.96 -11.52 2.77
C TYR A 85 -11.19 -12.59 2.01
N ILE A 86 -11.74 -13.80 1.92
CA ILE A 86 -11.11 -14.94 1.27
C ILE A 86 -11.87 -15.24 -0.03
N ARG A 87 -11.15 -15.25 -1.15
CA ARG A 87 -11.65 -15.59 -2.49
C ARG A 87 -10.89 -16.78 -3.02
N GLU A 88 -11.59 -17.74 -3.61
CA GLU A 88 -10.92 -18.87 -4.23
C GLU A 88 -10.29 -18.47 -5.58
N LYS A 89 -9.00 -18.80 -5.73
CA LYS A 89 -8.28 -18.65 -6.99
C LYS A 89 -8.40 -19.94 -7.78
N LEU A 90 -9.22 -19.91 -8.81
CA LEU A 90 -9.38 -21.00 -9.78
C LEU A 90 -8.77 -20.60 -11.13
N ALA A 91 -8.09 -21.51 -11.82
CA ALA A 91 -7.75 -21.40 -13.24
C ALA A 91 -7.94 -22.72 -14.00
#